data_AF-A0A811QKI2-F1
#
_entry.id   AF-A0A811QKI2-F1
#
_cell.length_a   1.000
_cell.length_b   1.000
_cell.length_c   1.000
_cell.angle_alpha   90.00
_cell.angle_beta   90.00
_cell.angle_gamma   90.00
#
_symmetry.space_group_name_H-M   'P 1'
#
loop_
_entity.id
_entity.type
_entity.pdbx_description
1 polymer ?
#
loop_
_entity_poly.entity_id
_entity_poly.type
_entity_poly.pdbx_seq_one_letter_code
_entity_poly.pdbx_strand_id
1 'polypeptide(L)'
;MAILGMDGFSSLPKNCLTLCYIFFAAAIVVNLIRDLVPKKVARFIPLPMAMAIPFYVGSYFAIDMFVGTVILFAWQMINRAKADAFGPAVASGLICGDGIWTLPQSILALAKVNPPICMKFLSRSVNAQVDGFLGN
;
A
#
# COMPACT_ATOMS: atom_id res chain seq x y z
N MET A 1 -10.15 -1.37 -4.88
CA MET A 1 -9.92 -2.78 -5.25
C MET A 1 -11.18 -3.54 -5.60
N ALA A 2 -12.37 -3.15 -5.15
CA ALA A 2 -13.60 -3.88 -5.45
C ALA A 2 -13.92 -3.95 -6.97
N ILE A 3 -13.70 -2.88 -7.73
CA ILE A 3 -14.09 -2.78 -9.17
C ILE A 3 -13.43 -3.87 -10.04
N LEU A 4 -12.17 -4.23 -9.78
CA LEU A 4 -11.47 -5.29 -10.51
C LEU A 4 -12.02 -6.70 -10.22
N GLY A 5 -12.61 -6.90 -9.04
CA GLY A 5 -13.20 -8.17 -8.63
C GLY A 5 -14.60 -8.41 -9.19
N MET A 6 -15.34 -7.34 -9.50
CA MET A 6 -16.68 -7.43 -10.10
C MET A 6 -16.70 -7.27 -11.63
N ASP A 7 -15.85 -6.42 -12.22
CA ASP A 7 -15.82 -6.20 -13.68
C ASP A 7 -14.81 -7.08 -14.43
N GLY A 8 -13.97 -7.83 -13.69
CA GLY A 8 -13.02 -8.79 -14.24
C GLY A 8 -11.89 -8.17 -15.07
N PHE A 9 -11.00 -9.04 -15.58
CA PHE A 9 -9.86 -8.65 -16.42
C PHE A 9 -10.26 -7.97 -17.74
N SER A 10 -11.55 -7.99 -18.09
CA SER A 10 -12.13 -7.38 -19.29
C SER A 10 -12.27 -5.84 -19.21
N SER A 11 -12.26 -5.27 -18.00
CA SER A 11 -12.26 -3.81 -17.79
C SER A 11 -10.87 -3.19 -17.76
N LEU A 12 -9.82 -3.98 -17.98
CA LEU A 12 -8.46 -3.44 -18.05
C LEU A 12 -8.23 -2.70 -19.39
N PRO A 13 -7.59 -1.52 -19.37
CA PRO A 13 -7.26 -0.78 -20.58
C PRO A 13 -6.40 -1.63 -21.54
N LYS A 14 -6.55 -1.38 -22.85
CA LYS A 14 -5.81 -2.09 -23.91
C LYS A 14 -4.30 -2.05 -23.60
N ASN A 15 -3.64 -3.21 -23.66
CA ASN A 15 -2.23 -3.45 -23.33
C ASN A 15 -1.84 -3.47 -21.83
N CYS A 16 -2.78 -3.29 -20.89
CA CYS A 16 -2.45 -3.35 -19.46
C CYS A 16 -1.81 -4.68 -19.06
N LEU A 17 -2.38 -5.81 -19.50
CA LEU A 17 -1.82 -7.14 -19.24
C LEU A 17 -0.43 -7.31 -19.86
N THR A 18 -0.23 -6.85 -21.09
CA THR A 18 1.07 -6.90 -21.78
C THR A 18 2.13 -6.10 -21.02
N LEU A 19 1.81 -4.89 -20.57
CA LEU A 19 2.70 -4.09 -19.72
C LEU A 19 2.97 -4.79 -18.39
N CYS A 20 1.96 -5.38 -17.73
CA CYS A 20 2.15 -6.13 -16.49
C CYS A 20 3.13 -7.30 -16.67
N TYR A 21 3.02 -8.08 -17.75
CA TYR A 21 3.96 -9.17 -18.03
C TYR A 21 5.38 -8.66 -18.27
N ILE A 22 5.55 -7.57 -19.03
CA ILE A 22 6.86 -6.97 -19.31
C ILE A 22 7.50 -6.47 -18.01
N PHE A 23 6.77 -5.71 -17.19
CA PHE A 23 7.31 -5.20 -15.92
C PHE A 23 7.57 -6.31 -14.91
N PHE A 24 6.76 -7.38 -14.90
CA PHE A 24 6.99 -8.54 -14.06
C PHE A 24 8.29 -9.26 -14.44
N ALA A 25 8.50 -9.50 -15.74
CA ALA A 25 9.74 -10.09 -16.25
C ALA A 25 10.95 -9.20 -15.93
N ALA A 26 10.82 -7.88 -16.15
CA ALA A 26 11.87 -6.92 -15.81
C ALA A 26 12.20 -6.92 -14.30
N ALA A 27 11.19 -7.00 -13.43
CA ALA A 27 11.39 -7.06 -11.98
C ALA A 27 12.13 -8.34 -11.56
N ILE A 28 11.82 -9.49 -12.17
CA ILE A 28 12.55 -10.74 -11.93
C ILE A 28 14.02 -10.57 -12.32
N VAL A 29 14.29 -10.03 -13.52
CA VAL A 29 15.65 -9.82 -14.01
C VAL A 29 16.44 -8.88 -13.09
N VAL A 30 15.83 -7.78 -12.63
CA VAL A 30 16.48 -6.82 -11.71
C VAL A 30 16.81 -7.48 -10.37
N ASN A 31 15.89 -8.28 -9.80
CA ASN A 31 16.14 -9.00 -8.55
C ASN A 31 17.25 -10.05 -8.73
N LEU A 32 17.26 -10.78 -9.85
CA LEU A 32 18.29 -11.78 -10.16
C LEU A 32 19.68 -11.14 -10.30
N ILE A 33 19.78 -10.00 -10.99
CA ILE A 33 21.02 -9.23 -11.09
C ILE A 33 21.47 -8.78 -9.70
N ARG A 34 20.55 -8.30 -8.86
CA ARG A 34 20.85 -7.87 -7.49
C ARG A 34 21.39 -9.02 -6.62
N ASP A 35 20.89 -10.23 -6.79
CA ASP A 35 21.33 -11.41 -6.03
C ASP A 35 22.67 -11.98 -6.51
N LEU A 36 22.98 -11.86 -7.80
CA LEU A 36 24.25 -12.33 -8.38
C LEU A 36 25.41 -11.34 -8.16
N VAL A 37 25.10 -10.06 -7.97
CA VAL A 37 26.09 -8.99 -7.81
C VAL A 37 26.58 -8.90 -6.35
N PRO A 38 27.89 -8.64 -6.11
CA PRO A 38 28.42 -8.49 -4.77
C PRO A 38 27.69 -7.40 -3.95
N LYS A 39 27.49 -7.67 -2.65
CA LYS A 39 26.72 -6.85 -1.70
C LYS A 39 27.06 -5.35 -1.70
N LYS A 40 28.29 -4.97 -2.08
CA LYS A 40 28.73 -3.57 -2.23
C LYS A 40 27.98 -2.82 -3.34
N VAL A 41 27.66 -3.48 -4.45
CA VAL A 41 26.93 -2.89 -5.59
C VAL A 41 25.42 -3.16 -5.46
N ALA A 42 25.02 -4.32 -4.92
CA ALA A 42 23.61 -4.66 -4.70
C ALA A 42 22.86 -3.70 -3.75
N ARG A 43 23.58 -2.99 -2.87
CA ARG A 43 23.01 -1.96 -1.99
C ARG A 43 22.46 -0.74 -2.75
N PHE A 44 22.99 -0.46 -3.93
CA PHE A 44 22.55 0.67 -4.77
C PHE A 44 21.38 0.32 -5.68
N ILE A 45 21.05 -0.96 -5.85
CA ILE A 45 19.93 -1.40 -6.67
C ILE A 45 18.67 -1.43 -5.79
N PRO A 46 17.70 -0.54 -6.02
CA PRO A 46 16.46 -0.55 -5.26
C PRO A 46 15.60 -1.76 -5.66
N LEU A 47 14.85 -2.30 -4.70
CA LEU A 47 13.92 -3.40 -4.93
C LEU A 47 12.66 -2.87 -5.63
N PRO A 48 12.33 -3.31 -6.86
CA PRO A 48 11.16 -2.83 -7.59
C PRO A 48 9.87 -2.96 -6.79
N MET A 49 9.71 -4.06 -6.04
CA MET A 49 8.55 -4.27 -5.18
C MET A 49 8.46 -3.22 -4.06
N ALA A 50 9.56 -2.92 -3.39
CA ALA A 50 9.57 -1.94 -2.29
C ALA A 50 9.31 -0.51 -2.82
N MET A 51 9.81 -0.20 -4.02
CA MET A 51 9.56 1.09 -4.66
C MET A 51 8.10 1.28 -5.08
N ALA A 52 7.37 0.20 -5.39
CA ALA A 52 5.99 0.29 -5.84
C ALA A 52 4.99 0.60 -4.70
N ILE A 53 5.31 0.23 -3.46
CA ILE A 53 4.38 0.34 -2.32
C ILE A 53 3.94 1.79 -2.05
N PRO A 54 4.84 2.80 -1.99
CA PRO A 54 4.44 4.20 -1.81
C PRO A 54 3.53 4.73 -2.92
N PHE A 55 3.74 4.30 -4.17
CA PHE A 55 2.90 4.71 -5.30
C PHE A 55 1.50 4.11 -5.23
N TYR A 56 1.33 2.98 -4.55
CA TYR A 56 0.05 2.29 -4.40
C TYR A 56 -0.77 2.80 -3.21
N VAL A 57 -0.12 3.00 -2.06
CA VAL A 57 -0.79 3.31 -0.78
C VAL A 57 -0.85 4.82 -0.51
N GLY A 58 -0.01 5.62 -1.16
CA GLY A 58 0.03 7.07 -1.00
C GLY A 58 0.82 7.51 0.23
N SER A 59 0.53 8.73 0.73
CA SER A 59 1.34 9.40 1.77
C SER A 59 1.28 8.75 3.15
N TYR A 60 0.24 7.99 3.47
CA TYR A 60 0.11 7.31 4.77
C TYR A 60 1.25 6.29 4.99
N PHE A 61 1.69 5.62 3.92
CA PHE A 61 2.81 4.69 3.97
C PHE A 61 4.12 5.33 4.48
N ALA A 62 4.34 6.61 4.18
CA ALA A 62 5.52 7.32 4.66
C ALA A 62 5.49 7.51 6.18
N ILE A 63 4.29 7.75 6.74
CA ILE A 63 4.08 7.90 8.18
C ILE A 63 4.32 6.54 8.87
N ASP A 64 3.74 5.47 8.32
CA ASP A 64 3.90 4.11 8.88
C ASP A 64 5.36 3.65 8.88
N MET A 65 6.10 3.90 7.79
CA MET A 65 7.52 3.56 7.73
C MET A 65 8.36 4.39 8.70
N PHE A 66 8.03 5.66 8.90
CA PHE A 66 8.72 6.49 9.88
C PHE A 66 8.50 5.96 11.29
N VAL A 67 7.25 5.70 11.69
CA VAL A 67 6.91 5.15 13.00
C VAL A 67 7.54 3.77 13.20
N GLY A 68 7.45 2.89 12.22
CA GLY A 68 8.09 1.57 12.26
C GLY A 68 9.61 1.63 12.44
N THR A 69 10.27 2.58 11.77
CA THR A 69 11.72 2.80 11.90
C THR A 69 12.07 3.32 13.29
N VAL A 70 11.28 4.24 13.86
CA VAL A 70 11.50 4.76 15.22
C VAL A 70 11.36 3.65 16.27
N ILE A 71 10.34 2.79 16.15
CA ILE A 71 10.13 1.64 17.04
C ILE A 71 11.31 0.66 16.94
N LEU A 72 11.74 0.31 15.72
CA LEU A 72 12.89 -0.57 15.52
C LEU A 72 14.18 0.06 16.07
N PHE A 73 14.37 1.36 15.90
CA PHE A 73 15.54 2.08 16.40
C PHE A 73 15.61 2.05 17.93
N ALA A 74 14.49 2.34 18.62
CA ALA A 74 14.40 2.23 20.07
C ALA A 74 14.64 0.79 20.55
N TRP A 75 14.09 -0.20 19.85
CA TRP A 75 14.27 -1.60 20.21
C TRP A 75 15.71 -2.07 19.98
N GLN A 76 16.36 -1.64 18.89
CA GLN A 76 17.77 -1.88 18.63
C GLN A 76 18.69 -1.22 19.67
N MET A 77 18.31 -0.06 20.22
CA MET A 77 19.07 0.56 21.32
C MET A 77 19.04 -0.27 22.60
N ILE A 78 17.94 -0.95 22.90
CA ILE A 78 17.80 -1.80 24.10
C ILE A 78 18.43 -3.18 23.86
N ASN A 79 18.12 -3.82 22.73
CA ASN A 79 18.59 -5.17 22.44
C ASN A 79 18.62 -5.47 20.92
N ARG A 80 19.80 -5.30 20.30
CA ARG A 80 19.99 -5.54 18.85
C ARG A 80 19.67 -6.96 18.40
N ALA A 81 20.09 -7.98 19.16
CA ALA A 81 19.92 -9.37 18.76
C ALA A 81 18.43 -9.77 18.67
N LYS A 82 17.60 -9.26 19.60
CA LYS A 82 16.16 -9.49 19.56
C LYS A 82 15.47 -8.67 18.47
N ALA A 83 15.87 -7.42 18.28
CA ALA A 83 15.27 -6.55 17.27
C ALA A 83 15.47 -7.10 15.85
N ASP A 84 16.66 -7.60 15.51
CA ASP A 84 16.94 -8.13 14.17
C ASP A 84 16.23 -9.48 13.93
N ALA A 85 16.04 -10.31 14.97
CA ALA A 85 15.37 -11.60 14.86
C ALA A 85 13.83 -11.48 14.84
N PHE A 86 13.25 -10.64 15.69
CA PHE A 86 11.79 -10.52 15.85
C PHE A 86 11.18 -9.36 15.07
N GLY A 87 11.98 -8.40 14.60
CA GLY A 87 11.51 -7.29 13.77
C GLY A 87 10.68 -7.74 12.55
N PRO A 88 11.16 -8.69 11.73
CA PRO A 88 10.38 -9.22 10.60
C PRO A 88 9.07 -9.89 11.02
N ALA A 89 9.06 -10.61 12.14
CA ALA A 89 7.87 -11.28 12.66
C ALA A 89 6.80 -10.25 13.07
N VAL A 90 7.19 -9.21 13.82
CA VAL A 90 6.28 -8.13 14.23
C VAL A 90 5.76 -7.36 13.01
N ALA A 91 6.62 -7.04 12.04
CA ALA A 91 6.21 -6.37 10.81
C ALA A 91 5.17 -7.20 10.02
N SER A 92 5.41 -8.50 9.87
CA SER A 92 4.45 -9.40 9.20
C SER A 92 3.11 -9.49 9.94
N GLY A 93 3.13 -9.46 11.28
CA GLY A 93 1.92 -9.42 12.11
C GLY A 93 1.10 -8.15 11.90
N LEU A 94 1.77 -6.99 11.81
CA LEU A 94 1.10 -5.71 11.55
C LEU A 94 0.48 -5.66 10.14
N ILE A 95 1.21 -6.13 9.11
CA ILE A 95 0.69 -6.21 7.73
C ILE A 95 -0.51 -7.16 7.65
N CYS A 96 -0.42 -8.33 8.29
CA CYS A 96 -1.53 -9.28 8.32
C CYS A 96 -2.74 -8.71 9.09
N GLY A 97 -2.49 -7.98 10.19
CA GLY A 97 -3.53 -7.28 10.94
C GLY A 97 -4.26 -6.23 10.10
N ASP A 98 -3.52 -5.43 9.32
CA ASP A 98 -4.12 -4.49 8.37
C ASP A 98 -4.97 -5.22 7.31
N GLY A 99 -4.44 -6.33 6.78
CA GLY A 99 -5.18 -7.23 5.89
C GLY A 99 -6.49 -7.74 6.50
N ILE A 100 -6.51 -8.15 7.76
CA ILE A 100 -7.72 -8.60 8.46
C ILE A 100 -8.74 -7.47 8.58
N TRP A 101 -8.31 -6.23 8.81
CA TRP A 101 -9.23 -5.08 8.89
C TRP A 101 -9.91 -4.76 7.56
N THR A 102 -9.27 -5.06 6.44
CA THR A 102 -9.89 -4.87 5.11
C THR A 102 -11.12 -5.77 4.90
N LEU A 103 -11.23 -6.91 5.59
CA LEU A 103 -12.35 -7.85 5.44
C LEU A 103 -13.67 -7.27 5.98
N PRO A 104 -13.78 -6.81 7.24
CA PRO A 104 -14.96 -6.09 7.72
C PRO A 104 -15.30 -4.88 6.87
N GLN A 105 -14.31 -4.06 6.48
CA GLN A 105 -14.54 -2.89 5.63
C GLN A 105 -15.18 -3.28 4.29
N SER A 106 -14.73 -4.37 3.69
CA SER A 106 -15.30 -4.91 2.45
C SER A 106 -16.72 -5.43 2.66
N ILE A 107 -17.01 -6.08 3.79
CA ILE A 107 -18.36 -6.54 4.16
C ILE A 107 -19.30 -5.35 4.37
N LEU A 108 -18.87 -4.32 5.11
CA LEU A 108 -19.65 -3.10 5.32
C LEU A 108 -19.95 -2.37 3.99
N ALA A 109 -18.97 -2.32 3.08
CA ALA A 109 -19.13 -1.75 1.75
C ALA A 109 -20.11 -2.56 0.89
N LEU A 110 -20.05 -3.90 0.94
CA LEU A 110 -21.00 -4.78 0.25
C LEU A 110 -22.41 -4.71 0.83
N ALA A 111 -22.54 -4.55 2.14
CA ALA A 111 -23.81 -4.39 2.84
C ALA A 111 -24.46 -3.00 2.63
N LYS A 112 -23.84 -2.10 1.84
CA LYS A 112 -24.30 -0.72 1.59
C LYS A 112 -24.65 0.03 2.88
N VAL A 113 -23.94 -0.24 3.97
CA VAL A 113 -24.14 0.50 5.21
C VAL A 113 -23.66 1.93 4.96
N ASN A 114 -24.59 2.88 4.99
CA ASN A 114 -24.27 4.29 4.81
C ASN A 114 -23.24 4.69 5.89
N PRO A 115 -22.08 5.26 5.51
CA PRO A 115 -21.15 5.76 6.49
C PRO A 115 -21.86 6.84 7.32
N PRO A 116 -21.76 6.80 8.66
CA PRO A 116 -22.46 7.74 9.53
C PRO A 116 -22.01 9.20 9.33
N ILE A 117 -20.90 9.42 8.61
CA ILE A 117 -20.35 10.73 8.28
C ILE A 117 -19.88 10.70 6.82
N CYS A 118 -20.53 11.51 5.97
CA CYS A 118 -20.12 11.71 4.59
C CYS A 118 -19.22 12.95 4.54
N MET A 119 -17.89 12.77 4.52
CA MET A 119 -16.95 13.91 4.42
C MET A 119 -16.76 14.32 2.95
N LYS A 120 -17.23 15.52 2.60
CA LYS A 120 -16.99 16.14 1.29
C LYS A 120 -15.75 17.03 1.35
N PHE A 121 -14.74 16.73 0.55
CA PHE A 121 -13.58 17.59 0.35
C PHE A 121 -13.80 18.47 -0.88
N LEU A 122 -14.70 19.44 -0.76
CA LEU A 122 -14.95 20.47 -1.76
C LEU A 122 -14.38 21.81 -1.27
N SER A 123 -13.96 22.68 -2.19
CA SER A 123 -13.66 24.06 -1.81
C SER A 123 -14.94 24.73 -1.28
N ARG A 124 -14.81 25.71 -0.38
CA ARG A 124 -15.97 26.34 0.29
C ARG A 124 -17.04 26.82 -0.70
N SER A 125 -16.63 27.36 -1.86
CA SER A 125 -17.58 27.85 -2.88
C SER A 125 -18.36 26.72 -3.54
N VAL A 126 -17.72 25.59 -3.84
CA VAL A 126 -18.36 24.43 -4.46
C VAL A 126 -19.23 23.69 -3.45
N ASN A 127 -18.82 23.63 -2.18
CA ASN A 127 -19.65 23.02 -1.14
C ASN A 127 -20.95 23.80 -0.90
N ALA A 128 -20.89 25.13 -0.90
CA ALA A 128 -22.08 25.99 -0.79
C ALA A 128 -23.04 25.83 -1.98
N GLN A 129 -22.52 25.66 -3.20
CA GLN A 129 -23.35 25.34 -4.36
C GLN A 129 -24.01 23.97 -4.22
N VAL A 130 -23.25 22.94 -3.84
CA VAL A 130 -23.75 21.57 -3.69
C VAL A 130 -24.80 21.45 -2.59
N ASP A 131 -24.64 22.16 -1.46
CA ASP A 131 -25.66 22.20 -0.41
C ASP A 131 -26.93 22.93 -0.87
N GLY A 132 -26.80 23.94 -1.74
CA GLY A 132 -27.95 24.58 -2.40
C GLY A 132 -28.69 23.64 -3.37
N PHE A 133 -28.00 22.70 -4.02
CA PHE A 133 -28.62 21.71 -4.92
C PHE A 133 -29.24 20.52 -4.19
N LEU A 134 -28.71 20.13 -3.03
CA LEU A 134 -29.20 18.97 -2.25
C LEU A 134 -30.24 19.35 -1.19
N GLY A 135 -30.41 20.64 -0.92
CA GLY A 135 -31.37 21.18 0.06
C GLY A 135 -32.79 21.39 -0.47
N ASN A 136 -33.20 20.70 -1.54
CA ASN A 136 -34.57 20.77 -2.09
C ASN A 136 -35.14 19.37 -2.33
#